data_AF-A0A516NWB1-F1
#
_entry.id   AF-A0A516NWB1-F1
#
_cell.length_a   1.000
_cell.length_b   1.000
_cell.length_c   1.000
_cell.angle_alpha   90.00
_cell.angle_beta   90.00
_cell.angle_gamma   90.00
#
_symmetry.space_group_name_H-M   'P 1'
#
loop_
_entity.id
_entity.type
_entity.pdbx_description
1 polymer ?
#
loop_
_entity_poly.entity_id
_entity_poly.type
_entity_poly.pdbx_seq_one_letter_code
_entity_poly.pdbx_strand_id
1 'polypeptide(L)'
;MVATYQVDVVVPTKFAVETFIDDLLEVLAAAVEDDDVDFTPPVGQWSLARPGQLPIPRWRSLADHDIADGAVLVLMPVESAEVFRPIVEDITDALALINEREFAEYDAGTSAVVGFGVLVAGATAAASMLTWAWLRSGSVLWCAVPALLLGAVFLGAAVVAGQRFAAPRACLGSALAALVLLFAGGAMLVPTEYDETGRFTAANLAAGAVVAAVAAATMMRVTRVGIATLMSVTALGILGVLAALPAAYLELSASQVAAGAVLVIVMLLGSAPRVAAVIARIRPPDLPDPGNEVAPATLTDIFDAETGNESEPDDPQRRRIEATFESRARLAVTSLRGLVVALSLSLSVATVLAAATHPGKIREIVLAVAVAGILAMRARWYPDRVQAIALVTGSAVTVIGLGIVLVGVHDTVGVRLLVAVLVLVAAVLGCLAAVRLPNVRLSPVTRRVTDLFEYLLLLIVPILAFWIMGIYAAMRAI
;
A
#
# COMPACT_ATOMS: atom_id res chain seq x y z
N MET A 1 28.63 -6.74 6.98
CA MET A 1 29.47 -7.19 8.10
C MET A 1 29.92 -5.93 8.81
N VAL A 2 29.46 -5.74 10.04
CA VAL A 2 29.96 -4.69 10.94
C VAL A 2 31.19 -5.30 11.61
N ALA A 3 32.36 -4.68 11.47
CA ALA A 3 33.58 -5.19 12.09
C ALA A 3 33.59 -4.76 13.56
N THR A 4 33.53 -5.73 14.48
CA THR A 4 33.39 -5.51 15.94
C THR A 4 34.71 -5.10 16.61
N TYR A 5 35.84 -5.26 15.92
CA TYR A 5 37.18 -5.06 16.46
C TYR A 5 38.04 -4.23 15.49
N GLN A 6 38.77 -3.26 16.03
CA GLN A 6 39.80 -2.50 15.31
C GLN A 6 41.17 -2.81 15.91
N VAL A 7 42.09 -3.27 15.06
CA VAL A 7 43.46 -3.60 15.45
C VAL A 7 44.41 -2.84 14.53
N ASP A 8 45.32 -2.07 15.13
CA ASP A 8 46.35 -1.36 14.39
C ASP A 8 47.50 -2.32 14.09
N VAL A 9 47.75 -2.58 12.79
CA VAL A 9 48.78 -3.51 12.32
C VAL A 9 49.68 -2.84 11.30
N VAL A 10 50.97 -3.15 11.35
CA VAL A 10 51.95 -2.72 10.34
C VAL A 10 52.02 -3.79 9.25
N VAL A 11 51.65 -3.42 8.02
CA VAL A 11 51.62 -4.34 6.87
C VAL A 11 52.52 -3.86 5.72
N PRO A 12 53.06 -4.79 4.90
CA PRO A 12 53.86 -4.41 3.74
C PRO A 12 53.01 -3.75 2.65
N THR A 13 53.35 -2.51 2.26
CA THR A 13 52.53 -1.75 1.28
C THR A 13 52.83 -2.05 -0.18
N LYS A 14 54.03 -2.56 -0.47
CA LYS A 14 54.52 -2.81 -1.85
C LYS A 14 54.34 -4.25 -2.34
N PHE A 15 53.95 -5.17 -1.46
CA PHE A 15 53.70 -6.56 -1.82
C PHE A 15 52.21 -6.76 -2.14
N ALA A 16 51.92 -7.79 -2.93
CA ALA A 16 50.55 -8.17 -3.21
C ALA A 16 49.85 -8.64 -1.91
N VAL A 17 48.56 -8.33 -1.78
CA VAL A 17 47.76 -8.69 -0.59
C VAL A 17 47.82 -10.19 -0.31
N GLU A 18 47.83 -11.04 -1.33
CA GLU A 18 47.93 -12.50 -1.18
C GLU A 18 49.18 -12.98 -0.43
N THR A 19 50.26 -12.20 -0.43
CA THR A 19 51.55 -12.62 0.14
C THR A 19 51.57 -12.49 1.67
N PHE A 20 50.76 -11.60 2.25
CA PHE A 20 50.81 -11.31 3.68
C PHE A 20 49.45 -11.45 4.39
N ILE A 21 48.35 -11.63 3.66
CA ILE A 21 47.02 -11.63 4.28
C ILE A 21 46.79 -12.83 5.20
N ASP A 22 47.38 -13.99 4.91
CA ASP A 22 47.23 -15.17 5.75
C ASP A 22 48.00 -14.97 7.09
N ASP A 23 49.21 -14.42 7.04
CA ASP A 23 49.97 -14.01 8.22
C ASP A 23 49.25 -12.90 9.01
N LEU A 24 48.61 -11.96 8.31
CA LEU A 24 47.80 -10.90 8.93
C LEU A 24 46.60 -11.48 9.68
N LEU A 25 45.95 -12.52 9.16
CA LEU A 25 44.85 -13.20 9.84
C LEU A 25 45.31 -13.87 11.13
N GLU A 26 46.50 -14.48 11.14
CA GLU A 26 47.08 -15.03 12.37
C GLU A 26 47.36 -13.93 13.41
N VAL A 27 47.91 -12.79 12.98
CA VAL A 27 48.16 -11.63 13.85
C VAL A 27 46.85 -11.07 14.40
N LEU A 28 45.80 -10.97 13.57
CA LEU A 28 44.49 -10.48 14.00
C LEU A 28 43.81 -11.47 14.96
N ALA A 29 43.92 -12.77 14.72
CA ALA A 29 43.39 -13.81 15.61
C ALA A 29 44.11 -13.83 16.97
N ALA A 30 45.42 -13.56 16.99
CA ALA A 30 46.17 -13.44 18.24
C ALA A 30 45.86 -12.14 19.00
N ALA A 31 45.55 -11.05 18.29
CA ALA A 31 45.25 -9.75 18.89
C ALA A 31 43.81 -9.65 19.41
N VAL A 32 42.87 -10.34 18.76
CA VAL A 32 41.48 -10.47 19.16
C VAL A 32 41.37 -11.74 20.00
N GLU A 33 41.67 -11.65 21.30
CA GLU A 33 41.58 -12.74 22.29
C GLU A 33 40.10 -13.15 22.57
N ASP A 34 39.33 -13.42 21.52
CA ASP A 34 37.92 -13.83 21.55
C ASP A 34 37.73 -15.09 20.70
N ASP A 35 37.53 -16.22 21.38
CA ASP A 35 37.35 -17.54 20.76
C ASP A 35 36.06 -17.65 19.93
N ASP A 36 35.13 -16.68 20.02
CA ASP A 36 33.87 -16.67 19.27
C ASP A 36 34.03 -16.01 17.87
N VAL A 37 35.19 -15.42 17.57
CA VAL A 37 35.50 -14.80 16.27
C VAL A 37 36.12 -15.82 15.31
N ASP A 38 35.32 -16.28 14.36
CA ASP A 38 35.77 -17.15 13.29
C ASP A 38 36.41 -16.35 12.14
N PHE A 39 37.74 -16.47 11.98
CA PHE A 39 38.49 -15.88 10.88
C PHE A 39 38.46 -16.73 9.60
N THR A 40 37.67 -17.80 9.52
CA THR A 40 37.44 -18.50 8.26
C THR A 40 36.47 -17.69 7.37
N PRO A 41 36.80 -17.50 6.07
CA PRO A 41 35.94 -16.73 5.19
C PRO A 41 34.63 -17.50 4.96
N PRO A 42 33.45 -16.87 5.13
CA PRO A 42 32.18 -17.56 4.93
C PRO A 42 31.97 -18.01 3.48
N VAL A 43 32.56 -17.28 2.52
CA VAL A 43 32.64 -17.66 1.10
C VAL A 43 33.94 -17.10 0.50
N GLY A 44 34.58 -17.84 -0.42
CA GLY A 44 35.74 -17.36 -1.17
C GLY A 44 37.03 -17.25 -0.34
N GLN A 45 37.79 -16.17 -0.53
CA GLN A 45 39.06 -15.91 0.14
C GLN A 45 39.08 -14.50 0.73
N TRP A 46 39.79 -14.29 1.83
CA TRP A 46 39.92 -12.95 2.41
C TRP A 46 40.70 -11.99 1.51
N SER A 47 40.24 -10.74 1.47
CA SER A 47 41.00 -9.59 1.00
C SER A 47 40.70 -8.35 1.85
N LEU A 48 41.39 -7.26 1.57
CA LEU A 48 41.27 -5.98 2.26
C LEU A 48 40.48 -4.98 1.42
N ALA A 49 39.70 -4.11 2.06
CA ALA A 49 38.96 -3.05 1.38
C ALA A 49 38.85 -1.81 2.27
N ARG A 50 38.67 -0.63 1.66
CA ARG A 50 38.20 0.53 2.44
C ARG A 50 36.72 0.33 2.81
N PRO A 51 36.26 0.82 3.98
CA PRO A 51 34.85 0.81 4.33
C PRO A 51 33.97 1.37 3.20
N GLY A 52 33.00 0.59 2.74
CA GLY A 52 32.08 0.97 1.66
C GLY A 52 32.63 0.90 0.24
N GLN A 53 33.86 0.42 0.04
CA GLN A 53 34.45 0.21 -1.28
C GLN A 53 34.54 -1.27 -1.66
N LEU A 54 34.84 -1.55 -2.92
CA LEU A 54 35.09 -2.91 -3.41
C LEU A 54 36.39 -3.48 -2.81
N PRO A 55 36.47 -4.80 -2.59
CA PRO A 55 37.70 -5.44 -2.15
C PRO A 55 38.86 -5.21 -3.12
N ILE A 56 40.05 -4.98 -2.56
CA ILE A 56 41.30 -4.91 -3.32
C ILE A 56 41.57 -6.32 -3.89
N PRO A 57 41.90 -6.47 -5.19
CA PRO A 57 42.27 -7.77 -5.74
C PRO A 57 43.50 -8.34 -5.03
N ARG A 58 43.51 -9.63 -4.70
CA ARG A 58 44.61 -10.25 -3.91
C ARG A 58 45.99 -10.14 -4.57
N TRP A 59 46.05 -10.05 -5.90
CA TRP A 59 47.28 -9.86 -6.70
C TRP A 59 47.74 -8.40 -6.84
N ARG A 60 47.06 -7.43 -6.22
CA ARG A 60 47.43 -6.00 -6.20
C ARG A 60 48.07 -5.64 -4.86
N SER A 61 48.87 -4.57 -4.85
CA SER A 61 49.47 -4.03 -3.63
C SER A 61 48.59 -2.93 -3.00
N LEU A 62 48.80 -2.65 -1.71
CA LEU A 62 48.12 -1.54 -1.02
C LEU A 62 48.54 -0.17 -1.59
N ALA A 63 49.79 -0.04 -2.04
CA ALA A 63 50.30 1.17 -2.69
C ALA A 63 49.57 1.48 -4.01
N ASP A 64 49.18 0.46 -4.78
CA ASP A 64 48.42 0.64 -6.03
C ASP A 64 47.01 1.22 -5.80
N HIS A 65 46.50 1.13 -4.57
CA HIS A 65 45.18 1.61 -4.14
C HIS A 65 45.27 2.84 -3.24
N ASP A 66 46.44 3.52 -3.23
CA ASP A 66 46.70 4.77 -2.51
C ASP A 66 46.33 4.68 -1.02
N ILE A 67 46.59 3.52 -0.42
CA ILE A 67 46.39 3.30 1.02
C ILE A 67 47.56 3.94 1.76
N ALA A 68 47.25 4.98 2.53
CA ALA A 68 48.21 5.67 3.38
C ALA A 68 48.22 5.12 4.81
N ASP A 69 49.25 5.45 5.57
CA ASP A 69 49.34 5.11 6.99
C ASP A 69 48.13 5.68 7.76
N GLY A 70 47.57 4.87 8.66
CA GLY A 70 46.35 5.20 9.41
C GLY A 70 45.04 5.03 8.64
N ALA A 71 45.07 4.52 7.41
CA ALA A 71 43.86 4.16 6.69
C ALA A 71 43.17 2.94 7.32
N VAL A 72 41.86 3.04 7.59
CA VAL A 72 41.05 1.93 8.07
C VAL A 72 40.72 1.01 6.90
N LEU A 73 41.03 -0.28 7.07
CA LEU A 73 40.68 -1.35 6.13
C LEU A 73 39.81 -2.38 6.83
N VAL A 74 38.89 -2.97 6.07
CA VAL A 74 38.03 -4.06 6.51
C VAL A 74 38.39 -5.33 5.76
N LEU A 75 38.35 -6.46 6.47
CA LEU A 75 38.41 -7.79 5.89
C LEU A 75 37.09 -8.05 5.14
N MET A 76 37.19 -8.33 3.85
CA MET A 76 36.05 -8.72 3.03
C MET A 76 36.34 -9.99 2.24
N PRO A 77 35.38 -10.93 2.17
CA PRO A 77 35.52 -12.08 1.30
C PRO A 77 35.47 -11.66 -0.17
N VAL A 78 36.41 -12.18 -0.95
CA VAL A 78 36.49 -12.08 -2.41
C VAL A 78 36.25 -13.45 -2.99
N GLU A 79 35.18 -13.57 -3.77
CA GLU A 79 34.95 -14.74 -4.61
C GLU A 79 35.78 -14.63 -5.90
N SER A 80 36.21 -15.76 -6.43
CA SER A 80 36.83 -15.79 -7.76
C SER A 80 35.83 -15.23 -8.78
N ALA A 81 36.28 -14.30 -9.62
CA ALA A 81 35.51 -13.82 -10.76
C ALA A 81 35.35 -14.90 -11.85
N GLU A 82 36.05 -16.04 -11.72
CA GLU A 82 35.87 -17.20 -12.58
C GLU A 82 34.55 -17.89 -12.27
N VAL A 83 33.48 -17.36 -12.87
CA VAL A 83 32.22 -18.07 -12.98
C VAL A 83 32.41 -19.13 -14.06
N PHE A 84 32.59 -20.39 -13.65
CA PHE A 84 32.48 -21.53 -14.56
C PHE A 84 31.09 -21.53 -15.17
N ARG A 85 30.97 -20.98 -16.37
CA ARG A 85 29.77 -21.14 -17.18
C ARG A 85 29.89 -22.50 -17.85
N PRO A 86 29.00 -23.45 -17.57
CA PRO A 86 29.00 -24.72 -18.29
C PRO A 86 28.92 -24.40 -19.79
N ILE A 87 29.82 -25.00 -20.57
CA ILE A 87 29.77 -24.91 -22.02
C ILE A 87 28.59 -25.79 -22.44
N VAL A 88 27.49 -25.16 -22.82
CA VAL A 88 26.31 -25.87 -23.30
C VAL A 88 26.53 -26.14 -24.79
N GLU A 89 26.78 -27.40 -25.14
CA GLU A 89 27.07 -27.83 -26.51
C GLU A 89 25.81 -27.98 -27.37
N ASP A 90 24.66 -28.26 -26.74
CA ASP A 90 23.36 -28.39 -27.41
C ASP A 90 22.59 -27.06 -27.37
N ILE A 91 22.14 -26.60 -28.54
CA ILE A 91 21.30 -25.40 -28.70
C ILE A 91 19.97 -25.56 -27.95
N THR A 92 19.46 -26.80 -27.83
CA THR A 92 18.22 -27.12 -27.13
C THR A 92 18.36 -26.90 -25.62
N ASP A 93 19.47 -27.37 -25.04
CA ASP A 93 19.77 -27.14 -23.62
C ASP A 93 20.04 -25.67 -23.35
N ALA A 94 20.71 -24.97 -24.28
CA ALA A 94 20.94 -23.53 -24.16
C ALA A 94 19.61 -22.77 -24.20
N LEU A 95 18.68 -23.17 -25.07
CA LEU A 95 17.34 -22.60 -25.16
C LEU A 95 16.51 -22.91 -23.90
N ALA A 96 16.59 -24.12 -23.36
CA ALA A 96 15.93 -24.50 -22.11
C ALA A 96 16.44 -23.68 -20.93
N LEU A 97 17.76 -23.49 -20.82
CA LEU A 97 18.39 -22.69 -19.77
C LEU A 97 18.03 -21.20 -19.89
N ILE A 98 17.94 -20.67 -21.12
CA ILE A 98 17.44 -19.32 -21.37
C ILE A 98 15.97 -19.23 -20.98
N ASN A 99 15.17 -20.25 -21.32
CA ASN A 99 13.74 -20.26 -21.02
C ASN A 99 13.46 -20.28 -19.50
N GLU A 100 14.14 -21.15 -18.74
CA GLU A 100 14.05 -21.21 -17.27
C GLU A 100 14.50 -19.91 -16.61
N ARG A 101 15.47 -19.20 -17.21
CA ARG A 101 15.99 -17.94 -16.69
C ARG A 101 15.10 -16.75 -17.02
N GLU A 102 14.55 -16.71 -18.22
CA GLU A 102 13.85 -15.55 -18.78
C GLU A 102 12.33 -15.61 -18.54
N PHE A 103 11.76 -16.81 -18.42
CA PHE A 103 10.34 -17.03 -18.21
C PHE A 103 10.08 -17.74 -16.88
N ALA A 104 9.22 -17.15 -16.07
CA ALA A 104 8.76 -17.79 -14.84
C ALA A 104 7.88 -19.00 -15.18
N GLU A 105 8.23 -20.17 -14.65
CA GLU A 105 7.41 -21.37 -14.79
C GLU A 105 6.13 -21.28 -13.95
N TYR A 106 5.08 -21.99 -14.37
CA TYR A 106 3.85 -22.10 -13.60
C TYR A 106 4.08 -22.92 -12.33
N ASP A 107 4.37 -22.22 -11.22
CA ASP A 107 4.65 -22.86 -9.94
C ASP A 107 3.37 -23.10 -9.09
N ALA A 108 3.56 -23.82 -7.98
CA ALA A 108 2.51 -24.05 -6.99
C ALA A 108 1.96 -22.74 -6.39
N GLY A 109 2.79 -21.71 -6.24
CA GLY A 109 2.39 -20.38 -5.78
C GLY A 109 1.41 -19.69 -6.74
N THR A 110 1.65 -19.78 -8.04
CA THR A 110 0.84 -19.23 -9.12
C THR A 110 -0.49 -19.96 -9.18
N SER A 111 -0.47 -21.30 -9.10
CA SER A 111 -1.68 -22.10 -9.00
C SER A 111 -2.53 -21.76 -7.77
N ALA A 112 -1.89 -21.48 -6.63
CA ALA A 112 -2.61 -21.04 -5.44
C ALA A 112 -3.26 -19.67 -5.65
N VAL A 113 -2.55 -18.69 -6.22
CA VAL A 113 -3.11 -17.35 -6.49
C VAL A 113 -4.31 -17.45 -7.43
N VAL A 114 -4.20 -18.21 -8.52
CA VAL A 114 -5.29 -18.42 -9.47
C VAL A 114 -6.47 -19.12 -8.79
N GLY A 115 -6.22 -20.23 -8.09
CA GLY A 115 -7.27 -20.99 -7.41
C GLY A 115 -8.05 -20.15 -6.38
N PHE A 116 -7.35 -19.36 -5.56
CA PHE A 116 -8.01 -18.46 -4.62
C PHE A 116 -8.67 -17.25 -5.30
N GLY A 117 -8.14 -16.80 -6.44
CA GLY A 117 -8.80 -15.80 -7.29
C GLY A 117 -10.15 -16.32 -7.81
N VAL A 118 -10.19 -17.56 -8.32
CA VAL A 118 -11.43 -18.22 -8.74
C VAL A 118 -12.39 -18.38 -7.56
N LEU A 119 -11.88 -18.72 -6.36
CA LEU A 119 -12.71 -18.81 -5.16
C LEU A 119 -13.39 -17.47 -4.83
N VAL A 120 -12.66 -16.36 -4.83
CA VAL A 120 -13.21 -15.03 -4.57
C VAL A 120 -14.23 -14.64 -5.64
N ALA A 121 -13.96 -14.93 -6.91
CA ALA A 121 -14.90 -14.72 -8.00
C ALA A 121 -16.19 -15.54 -7.82
N GLY A 122 -16.06 -16.82 -7.47
CA GLY A 122 -17.18 -17.72 -7.18
C GLY A 122 -18.02 -17.25 -5.99
N ALA A 123 -17.37 -16.80 -4.90
CA ALA A 123 -18.05 -16.23 -3.74
C ALA A 123 -18.79 -14.93 -4.08
N THR A 124 -18.21 -14.09 -4.94
CA THR A 124 -18.84 -12.86 -5.43
C THR A 124 -20.05 -13.16 -6.31
N ALA A 125 -19.95 -14.16 -7.19
CA ALA A 125 -21.07 -14.63 -8.02
C ALA A 125 -22.19 -15.20 -7.16
N ALA A 126 -21.86 -16.03 -6.17
CA ALA A 126 -22.83 -16.59 -5.23
C ALA A 126 -23.51 -15.49 -4.40
N ALA A 127 -22.75 -14.55 -3.84
CA ALA A 127 -23.29 -13.38 -3.15
C ALA A 127 -24.25 -12.58 -4.05
N SER A 128 -23.88 -12.34 -5.30
CA SER A 128 -24.72 -11.62 -6.26
C SER A 128 -26.00 -12.38 -6.60
N MET A 129 -25.92 -13.69 -6.83
CA MET A 129 -27.07 -14.55 -7.09
C MET A 129 -28.02 -14.62 -5.90
N LEU A 130 -27.50 -14.76 -4.68
CA LEU A 130 -28.31 -14.75 -3.46
C LEU A 130 -28.96 -13.38 -3.24
N THR A 131 -28.24 -12.30 -3.51
CA THR A 131 -28.78 -10.94 -3.42
C THR A 131 -29.90 -10.74 -4.43
N TRP A 132 -29.70 -11.20 -5.66
CA TRP A 132 -30.71 -11.16 -6.71
C TRP A 132 -31.94 -12.01 -6.39
N ALA A 133 -31.74 -13.20 -5.79
CA ALA A 133 -32.83 -14.05 -5.33
C ALA A 133 -33.60 -13.42 -4.17
N TRP A 134 -32.90 -12.78 -3.23
CA TRP A 134 -33.49 -12.04 -2.12
C TRP A 134 -34.32 -10.85 -2.60
N LEU A 135 -33.83 -10.09 -3.59
CA LEU A 135 -34.59 -8.99 -4.18
C LEU A 135 -35.92 -9.42 -4.81
N ARG A 136 -36.02 -10.68 -5.27
CA ARG A 136 -37.28 -11.21 -5.86
C ARG A 136 -38.19 -11.92 -4.85
N SER A 137 -37.60 -12.55 -3.84
CA SER A 137 -38.35 -13.42 -2.91
C SER A 137 -38.58 -12.80 -1.53
N GLY A 138 -37.77 -11.81 -1.13
CA GLY A 138 -37.75 -11.25 0.23
C GLY A 138 -37.35 -12.24 1.32
N SER A 139 -36.96 -13.48 0.97
CA SER A 139 -36.77 -14.55 1.94
C SER A 139 -35.40 -14.47 2.61
N VAL A 140 -35.38 -14.05 3.88
CA VAL A 140 -34.17 -14.06 4.72
C VAL A 140 -33.64 -15.48 4.93
N LEU A 141 -34.54 -16.46 5.15
CA LEU A 141 -34.17 -17.85 5.44
C LEU A 141 -33.46 -18.55 4.26
N TRP A 142 -33.88 -18.26 3.02
CA TRP A 142 -33.36 -18.94 1.83
C TRP A 142 -32.23 -18.17 1.13
N CYS A 143 -31.98 -16.91 1.51
CA CYS A 143 -30.94 -16.08 0.89
C CYS A 143 -29.89 -15.59 1.89
N ALA A 144 -30.31 -14.93 2.97
CA ALA A 144 -29.39 -14.36 3.96
C ALA A 144 -28.67 -15.45 4.77
N VAL A 145 -29.41 -16.44 5.28
CA VAL A 145 -28.84 -17.50 6.11
C VAL A 145 -27.78 -18.31 5.36
N PRO A 146 -28.01 -18.79 4.11
CA PRO A 146 -26.96 -19.46 3.35
C PRO A 146 -25.74 -18.58 3.09
N ALA A 147 -25.92 -17.29 2.78
CA ALA A 147 -24.81 -16.36 2.58
C ALA A 147 -23.95 -16.22 3.85
N LEU A 148 -24.59 -16.05 5.01
CA LEU A 148 -23.90 -15.96 6.30
C LEU A 148 -23.19 -17.25 6.69
N LEU A 149 -23.84 -18.41 6.49
CA LEU A 149 -23.26 -19.71 6.79
C LEU A 149 -22.03 -19.98 5.92
N LEU A 150 -22.14 -19.79 4.60
CA LEU A 150 -20.99 -19.92 3.70
C LEU A 150 -19.89 -18.92 4.05
N GLY A 151 -20.26 -17.67 4.36
CA GLY A 151 -19.33 -16.65 4.85
C GLY A 151 -18.58 -17.10 6.10
N ALA A 152 -19.28 -17.65 7.09
CA ALA A 152 -18.70 -18.17 8.33
C ALA A 152 -17.78 -19.38 8.09
N VAL A 153 -18.14 -20.28 7.17
CA VAL A 153 -17.30 -21.42 6.78
C VAL A 153 -15.99 -20.94 6.17
N PHE A 154 -16.03 -20.00 5.22
CA PHE A 154 -14.81 -19.42 4.63
C PHE A 154 -13.99 -18.61 5.63
N LEU A 155 -14.64 -17.93 6.58
CA LEU A 155 -13.97 -17.24 7.67
C LEU A 155 -13.20 -18.22 8.55
N GLY A 156 -13.81 -19.35 8.92
CA GLY A 156 -13.16 -20.42 9.66
C GLY A 156 -12.00 -21.05 8.88
N ALA A 157 -12.19 -21.30 7.58
CA ALA A 157 -11.15 -21.80 6.70
C ALA A 157 -9.95 -20.84 6.62
N ALA A 158 -10.19 -19.52 6.57
CA ALA A 158 -9.14 -18.52 6.58
C ALA A 158 -8.33 -18.54 7.88
N VAL A 159 -8.99 -18.63 9.04
CA VAL A 159 -8.32 -18.71 10.35
C VAL A 159 -7.47 -19.98 10.44
N VAL A 160 -8.01 -21.13 10.03
CA VAL A 160 -7.29 -22.41 10.03
C VAL A 160 -6.08 -22.36 9.08
N ALA A 161 -6.26 -21.82 7.86
CA ALA A 161 -5.17 -21.67 6.90
C ALA A 161 -4.05 -20.74 7.40
N GLY A 162 -4.41 -19.64 8.07
CA GLY A 162 -3.45 -18.68 8.62
C GLY A 162 -2.71 -19.19 9.85
N GLN A 163 -3.40 -19.88 10.76
CA GLN A 163 -2.83 -20.29 12.05
C GLN A 163 -2.21 -21.68 12.05
N ARG A 164 -2.82 -22.66 11.36
CA ARG A 164 -2.37 -24.06 11.40
C ARG A 164 -1.45 -24.43 10.25
N PHE A 165 -1.71 -23.91 9.07
CA PHE A 165 -0.99 -24.29 7.85
C PHE A 165 0.03 -23.26 7.38
N ALA A 166 0.14 -22.11 8.06
CA ALA A 166 1.02 -20.99 7.69
C ALA A 166 0.93 -20.63 6.19
N ALA A 167 -0.28 -20.71 5.62
CA ALA A 167 -0.53 -20.53 4.20
C ALA A 167 -1.17 -19.15 3.93
N PRO A 168 -0.38 -18.07 3.76
CA PRO A 168 -0.90 -16.70 3.72
C PRO A 168 -1.84 -16.43 2.54
N ARG A 169 -1.57 -17.07 1.38
CA ARG A 169 -2.40 -16.93 0.17
C ARG A 169 -3.79 -17.54 0.37
N ALA A 170 -3.84 -18.73 0.99
CA ALA A 170 -5.08 -19.43 1.30
C ALA A 170 -5.91 -18.71 2.35
N CYS A 171 -5.23 -18.19 3.38
CA CYS A 171 -5.82 -17.34 4.41
C CYS A 171 -6.49 -16.11 3.78
N LEU A 172 -5.77 -15.34 2.97
CA LEU A 172 -6.28 -14.11 2.36
C LEU A 172 -7.41 -14.41 1.35
N GLY A 173 -7.24 -15.40 0.49
CA GLY A 173 -8.26 -15.78 -0.50
C GLY A 173 -9.58 -16.20 0.15
N SER A 174 -9.50 -17.06 1.17
CA SER A 174 -10.68 -17.50 1.94
C SER A 174 -11.29 -16.35 2.72
N ALA A 175 -10.47 -15.45 3.28
CA ALA A 175 -10.97 -14.26 4.00
C ALA A 175 -11.72 -13.32 3.06
N LEU A 176 -11.20 -13.04 1.86
CA LEU A 176 -11.91 -12.19 0.89
C LEU A 176 -13.23 -12.81 0.43
N ALA A 177 -13.25 -14.12 0.16
CA ALA A 177 -14.48 -14.84 -0.17
C ALA A 177 -15.51 -14.75 0.97
N ALA A 178 -15.07 -14.91 2.22
CA ALA A 178 -15.91 -14.75 3.41
C ALA A 178 -16.49 -13.33 3.50
N LEU A 179 -15.67 -12.30 3.32
CA LEU A 179 -16.07 -10.89 3.49
C LEU A 179 -17.18 -10.48 2.52
N VAL A 180 -17.11 -10.91 1.26
CA VAL A 180 -18.14 -10.60 0.25
C VAL A 180 -19.47 -11.29 0.60
N LEU A 181 -19.42 -12.56 1.02
CA LEU A 181 -20.60 -13.32 1.44
C LEU A 181 -21.22 -12.78 2.74
N LEU A 182 -20.39 -12.42 3.71
CA LEU A 182 -20.81 -11.84 4.99
C LEU A 182 -21.42 -10.44 4.80
N PHE A 183 -20.88 -9.63 3.90
CA PHE A 183 -21.49 -8.36 3.51
C PHE A 183 -22.90 -8.58 2.95
N ALA A 184 -23.03 -9.48 1.97
CA ALA A 184 -24.30 -9.76 1.33
C ALA A 184 -25.33 -10.33 2.33
N GLY A 185 -24.93 -11.31 3.13
CA GLY A 185 -25.78 -11.92 4.15
C GLY A 185 -26.18 -10.94 5.25
N GLY A 186 -25.26 -10.09 5.70
CA GLY A 186 -25.54 -9.04 6.69
C GLY A 186 -26.51 -7.99 6.15
N ALA A 187 -26.40 -7.63 4.87
CA ALA A 187 -27.32 -6.70 4.24
C ALA A 187 -28.74 -7.27 4.09
N MET A 188 -28.87 -8.55 3.77
CA MET A 188 -30.17 -9.23 3.63
C MET A 188 -30.84 -9.57 4.98
N LEU A 189 -30.10 -9.45 6.09
CA LEU A 189 -30.59 -9.73 7.45
C LEU A 189 -31.60 -8.68 7.91
N VAL A 190 -31.46 -7.46 7.40
CA VAL A 190 -32.41 -6.37 7.63
C VAL A 190 -33.61 -6.58 6.70
N PRO A 191 -34.82 -6.82 7.24
CA PRO A 191 -36.02 -6.94 6.41
C PRO A 191 -36.32 -5.62 5.70
N THR A 192 -36.86 -5.70 4.49
CA THR A 192 -37.38 -4.53 3.78
C THR A 192 -38.62 -3.98 4.49
N GLU A 193 -38.98 -2.74 4.20
CA GLU A 193 -40.23 -2.16 4.70
C GLU A 193 -41.42 -3.06 4.37
N TYR A 194 -42.36 -3.17 5.32
CA TYR A 194 -43.58 -3.95 5.13
C TYR A 194 -44.30 -3.47 3.86
N ASP A 195 -44.61 -4.41 2.96
CA ASP A 195 -45.33 -4.24 1.68
C ASP A 195 -44.49 -3.87 0.43
N GLU A 196 -43.17 -3.61 0.55
CA GLU A 196 -42.27 -3.47 -0.62
C GLU A 196 -41.23 -4.61 -0.67
N THR A 197 -41.45 -5.60 -1.55
CA THR A 197 -40.42 -6.56 -1.91
C THR A 197 -39.31 -5.90 -2.74
N GLY A 198 -38.06 -6.01 -2.28
CA GLY A 198 -36.91 -5.97 -3.18
C GLY A 198 -36.21 -4.62 -3.37
N ARG A 199 -36.22 -3.71 -2.38
CA ARG A 199 -35.37 -2.50 -2.43
C ARG A 199 -34.21 -2.57 -1.45
N PHE A 200 -33.01 -2.26 -1.95
CA PHE A 200 -31.84 -2.03 -1.12
C PHE A 200 -31.97 -0.67 -0.44
N THR A 201 -32.19 -0.68 0.87
CA THR A 201 -32.24 0.53 1.69
C THR A 201 -30.85 0.84 2.28
N ALA A 202 -30.64 2.08 2.69
CA ALA A 202 -29.44 2.50 3.41
C ALA A 202 -29.16 1.63 4.66
N ALA A 203 -30.21 1.19 5.37
CA ALA A 203 -30.08 0.30 6.52
C ALA A 203 -29.46 -1.06 6.16
N ASN A 204 -29.84 -1.64 5.02
CA ASN A 204 -29.28 -2.91 4.52
C ASN A 204 -27.79 -2.73 4.18
N LEU A 205 -27.45 -1.62 3.52
CA LEU A 205 -26.06 -1.29 3.21
C LEU A 205 -25.22 -1.12 4.49
N ALA A 206 -25.77 -0.42 5.49
CA ALA A 206 -25.12 -0.24 6.78
C ALA A 206 -24.88 -1.58 7.49
N ALA A 207 -25.89 -2.45 7.55
CA ALA A 207 -25.77 -3.75 8.19
C ALA A 207 -24.71 -4.65 7.53
N GLY A 208 -24.74 -4.76 6.20
CA GLY A 208 -23.71 -5.49 5.45
C GLY A 208 -22.31 -4.91 5.68
N ALA A 209 -22.18 -3.57 5.64
CA ALA A 209 -20.92 -2.88 5.84
C ALA A 209 -20.36 -3.07 7.26
N VAL A 210 -21.19 -3.04 8.30
CA VAL A 210 -20.78 -3.35 9.69
C VAL A 210 -20.25 -4.78 9.79
N VAL A 211 -21.01 -5.75 9.29
CA VAL A 211 -20.62 -7.18 9.38
C VAL A 211 -19.29 -7.42 8.67
N ALA A 212 -19.11 -6.87 7.46
CA ALA A 212 -17.87 -6.99 6.71
C ALA A 212 -16.70 -6.26 7.38
N ALA A 213 -16.91 -5.06 7.93
CA ALA A 213 -15.86 -4.31 8.64
C ALA A 213 -15.39 -5.04 9.89
N VAL A 214 -16.33 -5.55 10.70
CA VAL A 214 -16.03 -6.30 11.93
C VAL A 214 -15.33 -7.62 11.58
N ALA A 215 -15.79 -8.35 10.57
CA ALA A 215 -15.13 -9.56 10.10
C ALA A 215 -13.71 -9.30 9.57
N ALA A 216 -13.49 -8.21 8.82
CA ALA A 216 -12.17 -7.84 8.32
C ALA A 216 -11.22 -7.42 9.45
N ALA A 217 -11.70 -6.61 10.40
CA ALA A 217 -10.94 -6.16 11.56
C ALA A 217 -10.57 -7.32 12.50
N THR A 218 -11.50 -8.25 12.73
CA THR A 218 -11.24 -9.46 13.53
C THR A 218 -10.24 -10.36 12.83
N MET A 219 -10.41 -10.64 11.53
CA MET A 219 -9.46 -11.44 10.75
C MET A 219 -8.06 -10.85 10.79
N MET A 220 -7.94 -9.53 10.63
CA MET A 220 -6.66 -8.82 10.66
C MET A 220 -5.95 -8.97 12.01
N ARG A 221 -6.71 -8.92 13.12
CA ARG A 221 -6.15 -9.15 14.47
C ARG A 221 -5.73 -10.59 14.70
N VAL A 222 -6.48 -11.55 14.15
CA VAL A 222 -6.29 -12.99 14.40
C VAL A 222 -5.17 -13.59 13.53
N THR A 223 -5.09 -13.21 12.25
CA THR A 223 -4.15 -13.84 11.30
C THR A 223 -2.93 -12.98 11.01
N ARG A 224 -3.02 -11.64 11.12
CA ARG A 224 -1.96 -10.67 10.75
C ARG A 224 -1.45 -10.82 9.30
N VAL A 225 -2.18 -11.53 8.44
CA VAL A 225 -1.88 -11.71 7.02
C VAL A 225 -2.68 -10.71 6.21
N GLY A 226 -2.08 -10.15 5.15
CA GLY A 226 -2.82 -9.29 4.21
C GLY A 226 -3.36 -8.00 4.83
N ILE A 227 -2.61 -7.39 5.76
CA ILE A 227 -3.05 -6.21 6.53
C ILE A 227 -3.58 -5.12 5.60
N ALA A 228 -2.89 -4.80 4.50
CA ALA A 228 -3.35 -3.78 3.56
C ALA A 228 -4.75 -4.07 2.99
N THR A 229 -5.02 -5.31 2.56
CA THR A 229 -6.33 -5.70 2.00
C THR A 229 -7.44 -5.76 3.03
N LEU A 230 -7.14 -6.24 4.24
CA LEU A 230 -8.15 -6.27 5.31
C LEU A 230 -8.41 -4.85 5.85
N MET A 231 -7.38 -3.99 5.90
CA MET A 231 -7.53 -2.58 6.25
C MET A 231 -8.36 -1.84 5.22
N SER A 232 -8.20 -2.12 3.93
CA SER A 232 -9.05 -1.50 2.90
C SER A 232 -10.51 -1.91 3.06
N VAL A 233 -10.81 -3.20 3.31
CA VAL A 233 -12.20 -3.65 3.52
C VAL A 233 -12.78 -3.05 4.81
N THR A 234 -11.99 -3.00 5.88
CA THR A 234 -12.41 -2.40 7.16
C THR A 234 -12.74 -0.91 6.97
N ALA A 235 -11.87 -0.16 6.31
CA ALA A 235 -12.08 1.26 6.03
C ALA A 235 -13.28 1.50 5.10
N LEU A 236 -13.46 0.68 4.06
CA LEU A 236 -14.64 0.72 3.18
C LEU A 236 -15.93 0.50 3.96
N GLY A 237 -15.96 -0.50 4.85
CA GLY A 237 -17.14 -0.76 5.67
C GLY A 237 -17.43 0.38 6.64
N ILE A 238 -16.42 0.96 7.30
CA ILE A 238 -16.60 2.14 8.17
C ILE A 238 -17.14 3.33 7.38
N LEU A 239 -16.58 3.63 6.21
CA LEU A 239 -17.05 4.72 5.35
C LEU A 239 -18.47 4.47 4.84
N GLY A 240 -18.79 3.22 4.48
CA GLY A 240 -20.13 2.81 4.08
C GLY A 240 -21.16 3.02 5.19
N VAL A 241 -20.81 2.67 6.43
CA VAL A 241 -21.66 2.92 7.61
C VAL A 241 -21.84 4.41 7.87
N LEU A 242 -20.75 5.19 7.82
CA LEU A 242 -20.80 6.64 8.02
C LEU A 242 -21.64 7.35 6.94
N ALA A 243 -21.69 6.83 5.72
CA ALA A 243 -22.56 7.35 4.66
C ALA A 243 -24.01 6.86 4.81
N ALA A 244 -24.22 5.60 5.17
CA ALA A 244 -25.54 4.98 5.24
C ALA A 244 -26.36 5.41 6.48
N LEU A 245 -25.72 5.70 7.61
CA LEU A 245 -26.41 6.12 8.84
C LEU A 245 -27.19 7.44 8.66
N PRO A 246 -26.59 8.55 8.17
CA PRO A 246 -27.33 9.77 7.90
C PRO A 246 -28.47 9.55 6.89
N ALA A 247 -28.25 8.73 5.87
CA ALA A 247 -29.27 8.40 4.88
C ALA A 247 -30.47 7.64 5.49
N ALA A 248 -30.22 6.81 6.51
CA ALA A 248 -31.24 6.03 7.19
C ALA A 248 -32.03 6.83 8.24
N TYR A 249 -31.41 7.79 8.94
CA TYR A 249 -32.01 8.47 10.08
C TYR A 249 -32.43 9.93 9.84
N LEU A 250 -31.87 10.62 8.86
CA LEU A 250 -32.04 12.07 8.69
C LEU A 250 -32.86 12.47 7.45
N GLU A 251 -33.58 11.53 6.83
CA GLU A 251 -34.36 11.74 5.59
C GLU A 251 -33.58 12.51 4.49
N LEU A 252 -32.26 12.32 4.46
CA LEU A 252 -31.39 13.02 3.53
C LEU A 252 -31.51 12.41 2.15
N SER A 253 -31.55 13.26 1.12
CA SER A 253 -31.47 12.80 -0.25
C SER A 253 -30.11 12.14 -0.51
N ALA A 254 -30.08 11.13 -1.39
CA ALA A 254 -28.84 10.45 -1.77
C ALA A 254 -27.75 11.41 -2.28
N SER A 255 -28.15 12.53 -2.91
CA SER A 255 -27.24 13.58 -3.38
C SER A 255 -26.52 14.30 -2.23
N GLN A 256 -27.24 14.62 -1.14
CA GLN A 256 -26.69 15.28 0.05
C GLN A 256 -25.70 14.36 0.77
N VAL A 257 -26.05 13.08 0.91
CA VAL A 257 -25.20 12.07 1.53
C VAL A 257 -23.93 11.84 0.71
N ALA A 258 -24.06 11.72 -0.61
CA ALA A 258 -22.92 11.53 -1.51
C ALA A 258 -21.96 12.73 -1.48
N ALA A 259 -22.48 13.97 -1.53
CA ALA A 259 -21.67 15.18 -1.38
C ALA A 259 -20.98 15.26 -0.01
N GLY A 260 -21.65 14.80 1.06
CA GLY A 260 -21.09 14.72 2.40
C GLY A 260 -19.96 13.73 2.51
N ALA A 261 -20.15 12.54 1.94
CA ALA A 261 -19.11 11.53 1.85
C ALA A 261 -17.90 12.05 1.09
N VAL A 262 -18.08 12.73 -0.06
CA VAL A 262 -16.97 13.32 -0.82
C VAL A 262 -16.15 14.28 0.05
N LEU A 263 -16.80 15.19 0.78
CA LEU A 263 -16.12 16.15 1.65
C LEU A 263 -15.33 15.45 2.77
N VAL A 264 -15.96 14.52 3.48
CA VAL A 264 -15.33 13.78 4.59
C VAL A 264 -14.15 12.94 4.08
N ILE A 265 -14.32 12.25 2.95
CA ILE A 265 -13.28 11.38 2.39
C ILE A 265 -12.08 12.21 1.89
N VAL A 266 -12.29 13.38 1.30
CA VAL A 266 -11.19 14.27 0.90
C VAL A 266 -10.39 14.75 2.12
N MET A 267 -11.06 15.12 3.21
CA MET A 267 -10.39 15.47 4.48
C MET A 267 -9.62 14.28 5.07
N LEU A 268 -10.23 13.08 5.02
CA LEU A 268 -9.63 11.86 5.53
C LEU A 268 -8.43 11.42 4.67
N LEU A 269 -8.46 11.65 3.36
CA LEU A 269 -7.33 11.40 2.46
C LEU A 269 -6.14 12.31 2.77
N GLY A 270 -6.39 13.58 3.12
CA GLY A 270 -5.34 14.49 3.56
C GLY A 270 -4.73 14.13 4.93
N SER A 271 -5.49 13.47 5.79
CA SER A 271 -5.05 13.03 7.12
C SER A 271 -4.66 11.54 7.19
N ALA A 272 -4.71 10.81 6.06
CA ALA A 272 -4.47 9.37 5.98
C ALA A 272 -3.11 8.93 6.57
N PRO A 273 -1.98 9.62 6.32
CA PRO A 273 -0.70 9.27 6.95
C PRO A 273 -0.73 9.38 8.48
N ARG A 274 -1.44 10.40 9.02
CA ARG A 274 -1.58 10.58 10.47
C ARG A 274 -2.43 9.47 11.08
N VAL A 275 -3.53 9.11 10.43
CA VAL A 275 -4.39 7.99 10.86
C VAL A 275 -3.59 6.68 10.87
N ALA A 276 -2.78 6.42 9.84
CA ALA A 276 -1.93 5.24 9.77
C ALA A 276 -0.86 5.21 10.89
N ALA A 277 -0.23 6.35 11.20
CA ALA A 277 0.72 6.46 12.31
C ALA A 277 0.06 6.21 13.67
N VAL A 278 -1.15 6.72 13.88
CA VAL A 278 -1.96 6.48 15.10
C VAL A 278 -2.33 4.99 15.22
N ILE A 279 -2.77 4.35 14.14
CA ILE A 279 -3.07 2.91 14.11
C ILE A 279 -1.85 2.09 14.51
N ALA A 280 -0.68 2.46 14.01
CA ALA A 280 0.58 1.80 14.31
C ALA A 280 1.17 2.16 15.69
N ARG A 281 0.57 3.11 16.42
CA ARG A 281 1.06 3.62 17.71
C ARG A 281 2.52 4.07 17.65
N ILE A 282 2.89 4.73 16.55
CA ILE A 282 4.18 5.41 16.44
C ILE A 282 4.09 6.64 17.34
N ARG A 283 4.88 6.66 18.41
CA ARG A 283 4.99 7.84 19.27
C ARG A 283 5.95 8.84 18.61
N PRO A 284 5.61 10.14 18.56
CA PRO A 284 6.59 11.15 18.23
C PRO A 284 7.78 11.05 19.19
N PRO A 285 9.01 11.31 18.74
CA PRO A 285 10.13 11.44 19.66
C PRO A 285 9.83 12.58 20.65
N ASP A 286 10.08 12.33 21.94
CA ASP A 286 9.91 13.34 22.98
C ASP A 286 11.06 14.34 22.82
N LEU A 287 10.74 15.51 22.24
CA LEU A 287 11.70 16.62 22.19
C LEU A 287 11.73 17.29 23.57
N PRO A 288 12.93 17.57 24.13
CA PRO A 288 13.02 18.32 25.38
C PRO A 288 12.44 19.73 25.22
N ASP A 289 11.80 20.22 26.28
CA ASP A 289 11.23 21.57 26.30
C ASP A 289 12.30 22.64 26.01
N PRO A 290 11.97 23.72 25.26
CA PRO A 290 12.93 24.77 24.93
C PRO A 290 13.55 25.38 26.20
N GLY A 291 14.87 25.29 26.34
CA GLY A 291 15.62 25.84 27.48
C GLY A 291 16.19 24.82 28.47
N ASN A 292 15.88 23.52 28.31
CA ASN A 292 16.59 22.47 29.02
C ASN A 292 17.93 22.17 28.36
N GLU A 293 19.00 22.06 29.14
CA GLU A 293 20.31 21.62 28.66
C GLU A 293 20.19 20.17 28.17
N VAL A 294 20.24 20.01 26.85
CA VAL A 294 20.23 18.68 26.23
C VAL A 294 21.69 18.22 26.21
N ALA A 295 22.01 17.17 26.97
CA ALA A 295 23.31 16.53 26.84
C ALA A 295 23.51 16.14 25.35
N PRO A 296 24.66 16.44 24.72
CA PRO A 296 24.90 16.17 23.30
C PRO A 296 24.54 14.74 22.90
N ALA A 297 24.75 13.78 23.81
CA ALA A 297 24.39 12.36 23.69
C ALA A 297 22.89 12.13 23.35
N THR A 298 21.99 12.95 23.88
CA THR A 298 20.52 12.84 23.66
C THR A 298 20.11 13.40 22.30
N LEU A 299 20.87 14.36 21.76
CA LEU A 299 20.65 14.88 20.41
C LEU A 299 21.25 13.94 19.37
N THR A 300 22.44 13.40 19.63
CA THR A 300 23.04 12.37 18.77
C THR A 300 22.16 11.13 18.70
N ASP A 301 21.58 10.61 19.80
CA ASP A 301 20.71 9.41 19.73
C ASP A 301 19.42 9.61 18.88
N ILE A 302 18.96 10.86 18.72
CA ILE A 302 17.79 11.21 17.87
C ILE A 302 18.18 11.33 16.39
N PHE A 303 19.40 11.78 16.09
CA PHE A 303 19.93 11.92 14.71
C PHE A 303 20.73 10.68 14.23
N ASP A 304 21.31 9.90 15.14
CA ASP A 304 22.10 8.68 14.91
C ASP A 304 21.22 7.43 14.77
N ALA A 305 19.90 7.54 14.92
CA ALA A 305 18.98 6.50 14.46
C ALA A 305 19.09 6.27 12.93
N GLU A 306 19.70 7.19 12.18
CA GLU A 306 19.97 7.07 10.74
C GLU A 306 21.48 7.03 10.40
N THR A 307 22.35 7.47 11.31
CA THR A 307 23.81 7.29 11.26
C THR A 307 24.28 6.49 12.47
N GLY A 308 24.33 5.16 12.34
CA GLY A 308 24.84 4.30 13.41
C GLY A 308 26.27 4.68 13.80
N ASN A 309 26.43 5.39 14.92
CA ASN A 309 27.69 5.38 15.67
C ASN A 309 27.73 4.03 16.42
N GLU A 310 28.51 3.09 15.89
CA GLU A 310 28.66 1.70 16.35
C GLU A 310 29.61 1.53 17.55
N SER A 311 29.86 2.60 18.32
CA SER A 311 30.83 2.58 19.43
C SER A 311 30.20 2.32 20.81
N GLU A 312 28.90 2.08 20.90
CA GLU A 312 28.20 1.76 22.15
C GLU A 312 27.77 0.29 22.20
N PRO A 313 27.86 -0.38 23.38
CA PRO A 313 27.69 -1.84 23.51
C PRO A 313 26.31 -2.33 23.03
N ASP A 314 26.30 -3.50 22.38
CA ASP A 314 25.13 -4.19 21.80
C ASP A 314 24.10 -4.58 22.87
N ASP A 315 23.31 -3.60 23.31
CA ASP A 315 22.28 -3.78 24.33
C ASP A 315 21.06 -4.58 23.75
N PRO A 316 20.73 -5.77 24.29
CA PRO A 316 19.55 -6.54 23.87
C PRO A 316 18.23 -5.76 24.05
N GLN A 317 18.21 -4.72 24.88
CA GLN A 317 17.08 -3.81 24.99
C GLN A 317 16.90 -2.95 23.74
N ARG A 318 17.98 -2.45 23.12
CA ARG A 318 17.96 -1.63 21.90
C ARG A 318 17.48 -2.43 20.69
N ARG A 319 17.99 -3.66 20.49
CA ARG A 319 17.49 -4.59 19.45
C ARG A 319 16.00 -4.90 19.57
N ARG A 320 15.47 -5.06 20.79
CA ARG A 320 14.04 -5.30 21.02
C ARG A 320 13.20 -4.07 20.69
N ILE A 321 13.72 -2.89 21.00
CA ILE A 321 13.09 -1.60 20.68
C ILE A 321 13.07 -1.38 19.16
N GLU A 322 14.19 -1.59 18.47
CA GLU A 322 14.33 -1.49 17.01
C GLU A 322 13.41 -2.47 16.27
N ALA A 323 13.40 -3.76 16.65
CA ALA A 323 12.50 -4.75 16.07
C ALA A 323 11.01 -4.37 16.29
N THR A 324 10.70 -3.75 17.43
CA THR A 324 9.36 -3.24 17.71
C THR A 324 9.04 -2.04 16.81
N PHE A 325 9.98 -1.12 16.60
CA PHE A 325 9.80 0.03 15.70
C PHE A 325 9.63 -0.40 14.24
N GLU A 326 10.47 -1.32 13.73
CA GLU A 326 10.37 -1.81 12.36
C GLU A 326 9.00 -2.47 12.11
N SER A 327 8.52 -3.29 13.05
CA SER A 327 7.20 -3.92 12.96
C SER A 327 6.05 -2.89 12.94
N ARG A 328 6.15 -1.81 13.72
CA ARG A 328 5.17 -0.72 13.73
C ARG A 328 5.24 0.13 12.48
N ALA A 329 6.43 0.43 11.97
CA ALA A 329 6.62 1.15 10.71
C ALA A 329 6.03 0.35 9.54
N ARG A 330 6.28 -0.96 9.48
CA ARG A 330 5.67 -1.86 8.49
C ARG A 330 4.14 -1.89 8.61
N LEU A 331 3.61 -1.93 9.83
CA LEU A 331 2.17 -1.83 10.08
C LEU A 331 1.60 -0.49 9.60
N ALA A 332 2.29 0.63 9.84
CA ALA A 332 1.86 1.96 9.40
C ALA A 332 1.79 2.04 7.87
N VAL A 333 2.86 1.62 7.17
CA VAL A 333 2.92 1.64 5.70
C VAL A 333 1.86 0.73 5.08
N THR A 334 1.69 -0.49 5.60
CA THR A 334 0.68 -1.43 5.08
C THR A 334 -0.75 -0.97 5.39
N SER A 335 -0.99 -0.37 6.56
CA SER A 335 -2.28 0.24 6.90
C SER A 335 -2.60 1.44 6.02
N LEU A 336 -1.60 2.29 5.74
CA LEU A 336 -1.73 3.43 4.83
C LEU A 336 -2.08 2.97 3.41
N ARG A 337 -1.44 1.89 2.91
CA ARG A 337 -1.81 1.27 1.62
C ARG A 337 -3.29 0.92 1.57
N GLY A 338 -3.78 0.20 2.59
CA GLY A 338 -5.19 -0.18 2.67
C GLY A 338 -6.13 1.03 2.75
N LEU A 339 -5.76 2.04 3.54
CA LEU A 339 -6.55 3.25 3.73
C LEU A 339 -6.65 4.06 2.42
N VAL A 340 -5.54 4.26 1.70
CA VAL A 340 -5.55 4.99 0.41
C VAL A 340 -6.40 4.26 -0.64
N VAL A 341 -6.31 2.93 -0.71
CA VAL A 341 -7.16 2.12 -1.61
C VAL A 341 -8.64 2.32 -1.28
N ALA A 342 -9.02 2.22 0.00
CA ALA A 342 -10.40 2.40 0.44
C ALA A 342 -10.93 3.81 0.21
N LEU A 343 -10.14 4.83 0.56
CA LEU A 343 -10.51 6.23 0.38
C LEU A 343 -10.64 6.59 -1.09
N SER A 344 -9.71 6.14 -1.94
CA SER A 344 -9.79 6.40 -3.37
C SER A 344 -11.05 5.78 -3.97
N LEU A 345 -11.34 4.50 -3.67
CA LEU A 345 -12.51 3.82 -4.19
C LEU A 345 -13.81 4.48 -3.68
N SER A 346 -13.88 4.77 -2.38
CA SER A 346 -15.05 5.42 -1.77
C SER A 346 -15.28 6.82 -2.35
N LEU A 347 -14.21 7.58 -2.57
CA LEU A 347 -14.28 8.92 -3.13
C LEU A 347 -14.81 8.88 -4.58
N SER A 348 -14.31 7.96 -5.39
CA SER A 348 -14.80 7.76 -6.76
C SER A 348 -16.29 7.39 -6.77
N VAL A 349 -16.69 6.39 -5.97
CA VAL A 349 -18.08 5.94 -5.90
C VAL A 349 -19.01 7.04 -5.40
N ALA A 350 -18.66 7.73 -4.31
CA ALA A 350 -19.45 8.83 -3.78
C ALA A 350 -19.61 9.97 -4.79
N THR A 351 -18.55 10.29 -5.53
CA THR A 351 -18.58 11.33 -6.55
C THR A 351 -19.47 10.96 -7.74
N VAL A 352 -19.36 9.72 -8.23
CA VAL A 352 -20.22 9.22 -9.32
C VAL A 352 -21.67 9.15 -8.88
N LEU A 353 -21.94 8.74 -7.64
CA LEU A 353 -23.29 8.72 -7.08
C LEU A 353 -23.87 10.15 -6.95
N ALA A 354 -23.07 11.12 -6.49
CA ALA A 354 -23.49 12.52 -6.44
C ALA A 354 -23.88 13.03 -7.84
N ALA A 355 -23.09 12.70 -8.87
CA ALA A 355 -23.39 13.05 -10.25
C ALA A 355 -24.64 12.32 -10.80
N ALA A 356 -24.83 11.04 -10.45
CA ALA A 356 -25.96 10.24 -10.92
C ALA A 356 -27.31 10.70 -10.34
N THR A 357 -27.32 11.22 -9.10
CA THR A 357 -28.56 11.68 -8.45
C THR A 357 -29.14 12.95 -9.06
N HIS A 358 -28.29 13.88 -9.50
CA HIS A 358 -28.69 15.12 -10.17
C HIS A 358 -27.88 15.31 -11.47
N PRO A 359 -28.18 14.50 -12.49
CA PRO A 359 -27.33 14.43 -13.67
C PRO A 359 -27.44 15.69 -14.54
N GLY A 360 -26.32 16.04 -15.18
CA GLY A 360 -26.24 17.16 -16.13
C GLY A 360 -26.12 18.55 -15.49
N LYS A 361 -26.21 18.66 -14.15
CA LYS A 361 -26.01 19.93 -13.46
C LYS A 361 -24.51 20.27 -13.36
N ILE A 362 -24.19 21.54 -13.57
CA ILE A 362 -22.80 21.99 -13.71
C ILE A 362 -21.97 21.79 -12.43
N ARG A 363 -22.57 21.96 -11.25
CA ARG A 363 -21.87 21.82 -9.96
C ARG A 363 -21.41 20.37 -9.71
N GLU A 364 -22.21 19.37 -10.09
CA GLU A 364 -21.87 17.95 -9.97
C GLU A 364 -20.77 17.56 -10.98
N ILE A 365 -20.83 18.10 -12.20
CA ILE A 365 -19.78 17.91 -13.22
C ILE A 365 -18.45 18.51 -12.74
N VAL A 366 -18.46 19.76 -12.26
CA VAL A 366 -17.25 20.44 -11.77
C VAL A 366 -16.70 19.74 -10.53
N LEU A 367 -17.57 19.27 -9.61
CA LEU A 367 -17.13 18.47 -8.45
C LEU A 367 -16.42 17.20 -8.91
N ALA A 368 -16.99 16.46 -9.86
CA ALA A 368 -16.42 15.22 -10.35
C ALA A 368 -15.07 15.44 -11.08
N VAL A 369 -14.96 16.48 -11.89
CA VAL A 369 -13.70 16.89 -12.51
C VAL A 369 -12.66 17.28 -11.46
N ALA A 370 -13.06 18.04 -10.43
CA ALA A 370 -12.16 18.43 -9.35
C ALA A 370 -11.65 17.22 -8.55
N VAL A 371 -12.52 16.28 -8.20
CA VAL A 371 -12.15 15.05 -7.51
C VAL A 371 -11.23 14.18 -8.37
N ALA A 372 -11.54 13.99 -9.66
CA ALA A 372 -10.69 13.24 -10.57
C ALA A 372 -9.29 13.88 -10.68
N GLY A 373 -9.23 15.21 -10.75
CA GLY A 373 -7.97 15.97 -10.73
C GLY A 373 -7.19 15.79 -9.42
N ILE A 374 -7.85 15.90 -8.27
CA ILE A 374 -7.23 15.66 -6.95
C ILE A 374 -6.64 14.26 -6.89
N LEU A 375 -7.40 13.22 -7.27
CA LEU A 375 -6.93 11.84 -7.24
C LEU A 375 -5.71 11.64 -8.16
N ALA A 376 -5.75 12.18 -9.39
CA ALA A 376 -4.63 12.08 -10.33
C ALA A 376 -3.37 12.80 -9.83
N MET A 377 -3.51 14.01 -9.27
CA MET A 377 -2.39 14.83 -8.81
C MET A 377 -1.80 14.31 -7.49
N ARG A 378 -2.67 13.83 -6.58
CA ARG A 378 -2.26 13.23 -5.29
C ARG A 378 -1.39 12.00 -5.46
N ALA A 379 -1.51 11.27 -6.57
CA ALA A 379 -0.69 10.10 -6.86
C ALA A 379 0.82 10.39 -6.79
N ARG A 380 1.24 11.63 -7.09
CA ARG A 380 2.65 12.08 -7.03
C ARG A 380 3.21 12.20 -5.61
N TRP A 381 2.36 12.38 -4.61
CA TRP A 381 2.78 12.56 -3.22
C TRP A 381 3.09 11.25 -2.50
N TYR A 382 2.60 10.13 -3.03
CA TYR A 382 2.78 8.82 -2.43
C TYR A 382 3.90 8.06 -3.14
N PRO A 383 5.04 7.78 -2.47
CA PRO A 383 6.14 7.02 -3.09
C PRO A 383 5.79 5.55 -3.34
N ASP A 384 4.77 5.03 -2.65
CA ASP A 384 4.35 3.65 -2.77
C ASP A 384 3.53 3.38 -4.03
N ARG A 385 3.95 2.39 -4.83
CA ARG A 385 3.28 2.02 -6.10
C ARG A 385 1.81 1.66 -5.95
N VAL A 386 1.42 0.97 -4.87
CA VAL A 386 0.03 0.53 -4.69
C VAL A 386 -0.87 1.72 -4.41
N GLN A 387 -0.40 2.66 -3.59
CA GLN A 387 -1.12 3.91 -3.29
C GLN A 387 -1.27 4.79 -4.53
N ALA A 388 -0.19 4.96 -5.31
CA ALA A 388 -0.23 5.73 -6.55
C ALA A 388 -1.19 5.12 -7.58
N ILE A 389 -1.12 3.80 -7.81
CA ILE A 389 -2.02 3.09 -8.73
C ILE A 389 -3.48 3.20 -8.27
N ALA A 390 -3.75 3.07 -6.97
CA ALA A 390 -5.10 3.20 -6.43
C ALA A 390 -5.71 4.58 -6.70
N LEU A 391 -4.94 5.64 -6.54
CA LEU A 391 -5.39 7.01 -6.79
C LEU A 391 -5.63 7.28 -8.29
N VAL A 392 -4.72 6.82 -9.16
CA VAL A 392 -4.88 6.95 -10.62
C VAL A 392 -6.09 6.16 -11.12
N THR A 393 -6.25 4.93 -10.64
CA THR A 393 -7.42 4.11 -10.99
C THR A 393 -8.72 4.71 -10.47
N GLY A 394 -8.73 5.27 -9.25
CA GLY A 394 -9.86 6.02 -8.73
C GLY A 394 -10.20 7.25 -9.58
N SER A 395 -9.20 7.99 -10.05
CA SER A 395 -9.41 9.10 -11.00
C SER A 395 -10.08 8.61 -12.28
N ALA A 396 -9.56 7.53 -12.88
CA ALA A 396 -10.13 6.94 -14.09
C ALA A 396 -11.58 6.47 -13.89
N VAL A 397 -11.88 5.77 -12.79
CA VAL A 397 -13.25 5.34 -12.43
C VAL A 397 -14.18 6.55 -12.30
N THR A 398 -13.71 7.65 -11.72
CA THR A 398 -14.51 8.87 -11.56
C THR A 398 -14.83 9.51 -12.92
N VAL A 399 -13.84 9.62 -13.81
CA VAL A 399 -14.03 10.18 -15.17
C VAL A 399 -14.96 9.30 -16.01
N ILE A 400 -14.73 7.98 -16.00
CA ILE A 400 -15.56 7.02 -16.73
C ILE A 400 -17.00 7.03 -16.18
N GLY A 401 -17.16 7.00 -14.86
CA GLY A 401 -18.47 7.03 -14.22
C GLY A 401 -19.24 8.31 -14.52
N LEU A 402 -18.57 9.47 -14.47
CA LEU A 402 -19.16 10.75 -14.90
C LEU A 402 -19.58 10.71 -16.38
N GLY A 403 -18.73 10.18 -17.26
CA GLY A 403 -19.03 10.03 -18.68
C GLY A 403 -20.28 9.18 -18.92
N ILE A 404 -20.40 8.03 -18.24
CA ILE A 404 -21.57 7.15 -18.32
C ILE A 404 -22.84 7.89 -17.85
N VAL A 405 -22.78 8.61 -16.73
CA VAL A 405 -23.91 9.40 -16.21
C VAL A 405 -24.34 10.47 -17.22
N LEU A 406 -23.39 11.20 -17.81
CA LEU A 406 -23.71 12.27 -18.77
C LEU A 406 -24.27 11.75 -20.08
N VAL A 407 -23.75 10.62 -20.59
CA VAL A 407 -24.27 9.95 -21.79
C VAL A 407 -25.69 9.45 -21.56
N GLY A 408 -25.98 8.90 -20.37
CA GLY A 408 -27.30 8.39 -20.02
C GLY A 408 -28.39 9.46 -19.95
N VAL A 409 -28.03 10.72 -19.73
CA VAL A 409 -29.00 11.80 -19.45
C VAL A 409 -29.25 12.72 -20.65
N HIS A 410 -28.29 12.83 -21.56
CA HIS A 410 -28.48 13.62 -22.77
C HIS A 410 -28.94 12.72 -23.91
N ASP A 411 -30.05 13.04 -24.58
CA ASP A 411 -30.57 12.27 -25.73
C ASP A 411 -29.96 12.69 -27.08
N THR A 412 -29.36 13.87 -27.14
CA THR A 412 -28.71 14.36 -28.35
C THR A 412 -27.45 13.56 -28.66
N VAL A 413 -27.45 12.86 -29.79
CA VAL A 413 -26.32 12.04 -30.27
C VAL A 413 -25.01 12.82 -30.27
N GLY A 414 -25.03 14.09 -30.70
CA GLY A 414 -23.85 14.95 -30.70
C GLY A 414 -23.22 15.16 -29.32
N VAL A 415 -24.04 15.30 -28.27
CA VAL A 415 -23.55 15.47 -26.89
C VAL A 415 -22.97 14.15 -26.36
N ARG A 416 -23.62 13.02 -26.64
CA ARG A 416 -23.11 11.68 -26.26
C ARG A 416 -21.75 11.41 -26.91
N LEU A 417 -21.61 11.72 -28.20
CA LEU A 417 -20.34 11.60 -28.92
C LEU A 417 -19.28 12.55 -28.35
N LEU A 418 -19.63 13.80 -28.06
CA LEU A 418 -18.71 14.76 -27.46
C LEU A 418 -18.17 14.25 -26.12
N VAL A 419 -19.03 13.75 -25.23
CA VAL A 419 -18.61 13.19 -23.94
C VAL A 419 -17.68 11.99 -24.12
N ALA A 420 -18.00 11.07 -25.04
CA ALA A 420 -17.14 9.93 -25.34
C ALA A 420 -15.77 10.37 -25.88
N VAL A 421 -15.73 11.35 -26.77
CA VAL A 421 -14.48 11.93 -27.30
C VAL A 421 -13.68 12.60 -26.19
N LEU A 422 -14.30 13.36 -25.29
CA LEU A 422 -13.61 14.01 -24.17
C LEU A 422 -13.00 12.98 -23.20
N VAL A 423 -13.70 11.90 -22.89
CA VAL A 423 -13.18 10.81 -22.06
C VAL A 423 -11.98 10.14 -22.74
N LEU A 424 -12.07 9.89 -24.06
CA LEU A 424 -10.97 9.33 -24.83
C LEU A 424 -9.75 10.26 -24.86
N VAL A 425 -9.96 11.56 -25.08
CA VAL A 425 -8.89 12.57 -25.06
C VAL A 425 -8.22 12.61 -23.69
N ALA A 426 -8.98 12.58 -22.59
CA ALA A 426 -8.42 12.52 -21.24
C ALA A 426 -7.57 11.25 -21.02
N ALA A 427 -8.01 10.10 -21.52
CA ALA A 427 -7.25 8.85 -21.46
C ALA A 427 -5.94 8.93 -22.27
N VAL A 428 -5.99 9.48 -23.48
CA VAL A 428 -4.79 9.68 -24.33
C VAL A 428 -3.79 10.63 -23.66
N LEU A 429 -4.27 11.75 -23.10
CA LEU A 429 -3.43 12.69 -22.35
C LEU A 429 -2.81 12.04 -21.11
N GLY A 430 -3.58 11.24 -20.37
CA GLY A 430 -3.09 10.45 -19.24
C GLY A 430 -2.01 9.45 -19.65
N CYS A 431 -2.19 8.75 -20.77
CA CYS A 431 -1.19 7.84 -21.34
C CYS A 431 0.09 8.59 -21.74
N LEU A 432 -0.03 9.73 -22.42
CA LEU A 432 1.12 10.54 -22.82
C LEU A 432 1.88 11.06 -21.58
N ALA A 433 1.16 11.50 -20.56
CA ALA A 433 1.72 11.92 -19.28
C ALA A 433 2.46 10.76 -18.60
N ALA A 434 1.88 9.57 -18.54
CA ALA A 434 2.49 8.39 -17.92
C ALA A 434 3.82 7.99 -18.59
N VAL A 435 3.92 8.10 -19.92
CA VAL A 435 5.14 7.77 -20.66
C VAL A 435 6.21 8.86 -20.55
N ARG A 436 5.81 10.14 -20.50
CA ARG A 436 6.75 11.27 -20.58
C ARG A 436 7.23 11.76 -19.21
N LEU A 437 6.37 11.79 -18.19
CA LEU A 437 6.68 12.44 -16.91
C LEU A 437 7.79 11.78 -16.08
N PRO A 438 7.94 10.44 -16.01
CA PRO A 438 8.96 9.82 -15.16
C PRO A 438 10.39 10.27 -15.47
N ASN A 439 10.67 10.60 -16.73
CA ASN A 439 12.01 10.97 -17.20
C ASN A 439 12.21 12.50 -17.30
N VAL A 440 11.21 13.30 -16.95
CA VAL A 440 11.27 14.77 -17.08
C VAL A 440 11.54 15.41 -15.72
N ARG A 441 12.64 16.14 -15.61
CA ARG A 441 12.92 17.02 -14.47
C ARG A 441 12.05 18.27 -14.61
N LEU A 442 10.93 18.31 -13.87
CA LEU A 442 10.04 19.47 -13.84
C LEU A 442 10.79 20.68 -13.25
N SER A 443 10.62 21.85 -13.88
CA SER A 443 11.16 23.10 -13.33
C SER A 443 10.47 23.45 -12.01
N PRO A 444 11.13 24.15 -11.07
CA PRO A 444 10.52 24.56 -9.80
C PRO A 444 9.20 25.32 -9.98
N VAL A 445 9.11 26.15 -11.04
CA VAL A 445 7.90 26.91 -11.39
C VAL A 445 6.76 25.99 -11.78
N THR A 446 6.99 25.02 -12.68
CA THR A 446 5.93 24.08 -13.11
C THR A 446 5.43 23.22 -11.95
N ARG A 447 6.32 22.76 -11.07
CA ARG A 447 5.94 22.06 -9.85
C ARG A 447 5.06 22.94 -8.96
N ARG A 448 5.46 24.18 -8.72
CA ARG A 448 4.69 25.13 -7.90
C ARG A 448 3.31 25.46 -8.48
N VAL A 449 3.21 25.64 -9.79
CA VAL A 449 1.93 25.86 -10.48
C VAL A 449 1.02 24.64 -10.33
N THR A 450 1.58 23.44 -10.47
CA THR A 450 0.85 22.18 -10.26
C THR A 450 0.33 22.09 -8.83
N ASP A 451 1.15 22.41 -7.84
CA ASP A 451 0.75 22.39 -6.43
C ASP A 451 -0.35 23.43 -6.15
N LEU A 452 -0.27 24.63 -6.75
CA LEU A 452 -1.31 25.66 -6.63
C LEU A 452 -2.63 25.21 -7.25
N PHE A 453 -2.59 24.53 -8.40
CA PHE A 453 -3.78 23.97 -9.02
C PHE A 453 -4.39 22.86 -8.16
N GLU A 454 -3.57 21.99 -7.56
CA GLU A 454 -4.05 20.99 -6.60
C GLU A 454 -4.76 21.64 -5.39
N TYR A 455 -4.18 22.72 -4.84
CA TYR A 455 -4.82 23.48 -3.75
C TYR A 455 -6.12 24.16 -4.16
N LEU A 456 -6.19 24.69 -5.40
CA LEU A 456 -7.43 25.24 -5.94
C LEU A 456 -8.53 24.17 -6.02
N LEU A 457 -8.20 22.96 -6.50
CA LEU A 457 -9.16 21.86 -6.53
C LEU A 457 -9.59 21.43 -5.12
N LEU A 458 -8.66 21.36 -4.17
CA LEU A 458 -9.00 21.06 -2.78
C LEU A 458 -9.90 22.14 -2.15
N LEU A 459 -9.76 23.40 -2.55
CA LEU A 459 -10.60 24.50 -2.09
C LEU A 459 -12.00 24.49 -2.73
N ILE A 460 -12.12 24.12 -4.01
CA ILE A 460 -13.41 24.15 -4.70
C ILE A 460 -14.35 23.03 -4.25
N VAL A 461 -13.81 21.87 -3.86
CA VAL A 461 -14.59 20.71 -3.40
C VAL A 461 -15.54 21.06 -2.24
N PRO A 462 -15.11 21.64 -1.10
CA PRO A 462 -16.03 21.95 -0.01
C PRO A 462 -17.10 22.97 -0.39
N ILE A 463 -16.75 23.95 -1.24
CA ILE A 463 -17.72 24.94 -1.75
C ILE A 463 -18.82 24.24 -2.55
N LEU A 464 -18.44 23.39 -3.50
CA LEU A 464 -19.40 22.64 -4.32
C LEU A 464 -20.18 21.61 -3.50
N ALA A 465 -19.54 20.93 -2.55
CA ALA A 465 -20.20 19.96 -1.69
C ALA A 465 -21.29 20.62 -0.84
N PHE A 466 -21.02 21.76 -0.20
CA PHE A 466 -22.02 22.52 0.55
C PHE A 466 -23.13 23.09 -0.34
N TRP A 467 -22.81 23.45 -1.58
CA TRP A 467 -23.82 23.86 -2.55
C TRP A 467 -24.74 22.70 -2.96
N ILE A 468 -24.18 21.52 -3.24
CA ILE A 468 -24.95 20.32 -3.58
C ILE A 468 -25.81 19.86 -2.40
N MET A 469 -25.28 19.96 -1.17
CA MET A 469 -26.05 19.67 0.05
C MET A 469 -27.24 20.61 0.26
N GLY A 470 -27.25 21.77 -0.38
CA GLY A 470 -28.31 22.78 -0.22
C GLY A 470 -28.07 23.74 0.96
N ILE A 471 -26.90 23.73 1.61
CA ILE A 471 -26.62 24.59 2.77
C ILE A 471 -26.72 26.07 2.40
N TYR A 472 -26.20 26.49 1.25
CA TYR A 472 -26.35 27.87 0.77
C TYR A 472 -27.79 28.25 0.44
N ALA A 473 -28.64 27.29 0.07
CA ALA A 473 -30.07 27.56 -0.12
C ALA A 473 -30.76 27.73 1.24
N ALA A 474 -30.46 26.85 2.20
CA ALA A 474 -30.98 26.94 3.56
C ALA A 474 -30.60 28.26 4.25
N MET A 475 -29.33 28.69 4.17
CA MET A 475 -28.88 29.96 4.77
C MET A 475 -29.49 31.20 4.12
N ARG A 476 -29.92 31.13 2.86
CA ARG A 476 -30.63 32.25 2.19
C ARG A 476 -32.11 32.32 2.55
N ALA A 477 -32.66 31.25 3.13
CA ALA A 477 -34.07 31.15 3.49
C ALA A 477 -34.34 31.52 4.97
N ILE A 478 -33.27 31.72 5.75
CA ILE A 478 -33.27 32.34 7.09
C ILE A 478 -33.09 33.84 6.90
#